data_AF-L0PA53-F1
#
_entry.id   AF-L0PA53-F1
#
_cell.length_a   1.000
_cell.length_b   1.000
_cell.length_c   1.000
_cell.angle_alpha   90.00
_cell.angle_beta   90.00
_cell.angle_gamma   90.00
#
_symmetry.space_group_name_H-M   'P 1'
#
loop_
_entity.id
_entity.type
_entity.pdbx_description
1 polymer ?
#
loop_
_entity_poly.entity_id
_entity_poly.type
_entity_poly.pdbx_seq_one_letter_code
_entity_poly.pdbx_strand_id
1 'polypeptide(L)'
;MFCFITRKHRNKNDCLYTLFVRPLSSENKLLEIIYSFFEPSNLNHLRIVIEDIFSQIQSEKHTHFDEKKYSFLKKIVETIIALGTSHILNNYKQNTFHHLNVYLDLVISTTKHPSLVVSSISQPFWIALLKSSLNKEEAVVSILPCLLDTASNRLIRYENAQQTFLKNSIEMKFLNHDIENVSEIHVFCGNYRRFMVDLIRIIFSIPTKDCLSYAQQHVEKFFKTYSSFINNNQTTSKKKTPDYLFYD
;
A
#
# COMPACT_ATOMS: atom_id res chain seq x y z
N MET A 1 -30.00 -0.93 -21.65
CA MET A 1 -28.96 0.04 -22.08
C MET A 1 -28.14 0.55 -20.89
N PHE A 2 -27.62 -0.36 -20.04
CA PHE A 2 -26.78 -0.02 -18.87
C PHE A 2 -25.32 -0.49 -19.04
N CYS A 3 -24.96 -0.96 -20.24
CA CYS A 3 -23.65 -1.53 -20.56
C CYS A 3 -22.66 -0.54 -21.19
N PHE A 4 -23.06 0.71 -21.45
CA PHE A 4 -22.23 1.67 -22.20
C PHE A 4 -21.52 2.73 -21.35
N ILE A 5 -21.97 2.98 -20.12
CA ILE A 5 -21.34 4.01 -19.27
C ILE A 5 -20.10 3.44 -18.55
N THR A 6 -20.08 2.15 -18.22
CA THR A 6 -18.96 1.52 -17.48
C THR A 6 -17.79 1.11 -18.38
N ARG A 7 -18.01 0.99 -19.70
CA ARG A 7 -16.95 0.69 -20.68
C ARG A 7 -16.05 1.89 -20.97
N LYS A 8 -16.58 3.11 -20.85
CA LYS A 8 -15.87 4.34 -21.23
C LYS A 8 -14.80 4.77 -20.22
N HIS A 9 -14.96 4.42 -18.94
CA HIS A 9 -13.96 4.73 -17.90
C HIS A 9 -12.85 3.69 -17.79
N ARG A 10 -13.14 2.39 -18.02
CA ARG A 10 -12.13 1.32 -18.01
C ARG A 10 -11.08 1.53 -19.11
N ASN A 11 -11.54 1.79 -20.34
CA ASN A 11 -10.66 2.04 -21.49
C ASN A 11 -9.75 3.27 -21.31
N LYS A 12 -10.20 4.33 -20.62
CA LYS A 12 -9.40 5.54 -20.44
C LYS A 12 -8.20 5.34 -19.50
N ASN A 13 -8.39 4.58 -18.42
CA ASN A 13 -7.28 4.25 -17.52
C ASN A 13 -6.30 3.27 -18.17
N ASP A 14 -6.78 2.36 -19.01
CA ASP A 14 -5.91 1.50 -19.81
C ASP A 14 -5.04 2.33 -20.77
N CYS A 15 -5.60 3.39 -21.35
CA CYS A 15 -4.83 4.34 -22.17
C CYS A 15 -3.76 5.09 -21.36
N LEU A 16 -4.08 5.56 -20.15
CA LEU A 16 -3.10 6.24 -19.28
C LEU A 16 -1.99 5.29 -18.83
N TYR A 17 -2.36 4.09 -18.39
CA TYR A 17 -1.39 3.04 -18.05
C TYR A 17 -0.45 2.75 -19.23
N THR A 18 -1.03 2.55 -20.42
CA THR A 18 -0.26 2.29 -21.65
C THR A 18 0.67 3.45 -21.99
N LEU A 19 0.21 4.70 -21.79
CA LEU A 19 1.03 5.89 -22.00
C LEU A 19 2.23 5.93 -21.05
N PHE A 20 2.03 5.64 -19.77
CA PHE A 20 3.08 5.71 -18.74
C PHE A 20 4.09 4.57 -18.81
N VAL A 21 3.71 3.39 -19.31
CA VAL A 21 4.64 2.27 -19.49
C VAL A 21 5.40 2.35 -20.81
N ARG A 22 4.96 3.20 -21.75
CA ARG A 22 5.57 3.30 -23.07
C ARG A 22 7.01 3.80 -22.97
N PRO A 23 7.99 3.10 -23.57
CA PRO A 23 9.33 3.64 -23.71
C PRO A 23 9.28 4.81 -24.69
N LEU A 24 9.66 6.00 -24.22
CA LEU A 24 9.68 7.22 -25.00
C LEU A 24 11.12 7.72 -25.15
N SER A 25 11.47 8.18 -26.35
CA SER A 25 12.73 8.89 -26.57
C SER A 25 12.76 10.21 -25.80
N SER A 26 13.96 10.69 -25.48
CA SER A 26 14.19 11.90 -24.69
C SER A 26 13.56 13.18 -25.27
N GLU A 27 13.33 13.21 -26.59
CA GLU A 27 12.77 14.33 -27.36
C GLU A 27 11.26 14.22 -27.57
N ASN A 28 10.61 13.18 -27.04
CA ASN A 28 9.20 12.97 -27.28
C ASN A 28 8.34 14.00 -26.52
N LYS A 29 7.54 14.78 -27.25
CA LYS A 29 6.61 15.79 -26.68
C LYS A 29 5.62 15.21 -25.67
N LEU A 30 5.31 13.91 -25.75
CA LEU A 30 4.45 13.25 -24.76
C LEU A 30 5.07 13.24 -23.35
N LEU A 31 6.40 13.37 -23.23
CA LEU A 31 7.07 13.49 -21.93
C LEU A 31 6.63 14.73 -21.17
N GLU A 32 6.32 15.84 -21.84
CA GLU A 32 5.81 17.05 -21.17
C GLU A 32 4.45 16.77 -20.51
N ILE A 33 3.57 16.06 -21.23
CA ILE A 33 2.27 15.64 -20.70
C ILE A 33 2.47 14.69 -19.53
N ILE A 34 3.38 13.70 -19.64
CA ILE A 34 3.65 12.75 -18.55
C ILE A 34 4.22 13.47 -17.32
N TYR A 35 5.19 14.37 -17.50
CA TYR A 35 5.78 15.09 -16.38
C TYR A 35 4.79 16.04 -15.72
N SER A 36 3.79 16.55 -16.46
CA SER A 36 2.70 17.31 -15.83
C SER A 36 1.91 16.49 -14.81
N PHE A 37 1.87 15.16 -14.89
CA PHE A 37 1.21 14.33 -13.86
C PHE A 37 1.96 14.32 -12.52
N PHE A 38 3.25 14.66 -12.50
CA PHE A 38 4.01 14.81 -11.25
C PHE A 38 3.80 16.17 -10.59
N GLU A 39 3.08 17.10 -11.23
CA GLU A 39 2.71 18.37 -10.60
C GLU A 39 1.87 18.12 -9.33
N PRO A 40 2.13 18.85 -8.22
CA PRO A 40 1.46 18.58 -6.95
C PRO A 40 -0.05 18.65 -7.04
N SER A 41 -0.60 19.53 -7.87
CA SER A 41 -2.05 19.64 -8.11
C SER A 41 -2.62 18.33 -8.67
N ASN A 42 -1.99 17.74 -9.67
CA ASN A 42 -2.43 16.50 -10.30
C ASN A 42 -2.27 15.29 -9.37
N LEU A 43 -1.16 15.20 -8.64
CA LEU A 43 -0.96 14.16 -7.61
C LEU A 43 -2.00 14.26 -6.48
N ASN A 44 -2.29 15.48 -6.02
CA ASN A 44 -3.33 15.70 -5.00
C ASN A 44 -4.73 15.34 -5.53
N HIS A 45 -5.05 15.65 -6.79
CA HIS A 45 -6.30 15.22 -7.40
C HIS A 45 -6.41 13.69 -7.44
N LEU A 46 -5.34 12.98 -7.82
CA LEU A 46 -5.32 11.52 -7.82
C LEU A 46 -5.55 10.95 -6.41
N ARG A 47 -4.95 11.56 -5.38
CA ARG A 47 -5.19 11.18 -3.97
C ARG A 47 -6.66 11.35 -3.59
N ILE A 48 -7.25 12.51 -3.88
CA ILE A 48 -8.66 12.82 -3.59
C ILE A 48 -9.58 11.82 -4.30
N VAL A 49 -9.31 11.49 -5.56
CA VAL A 49 -10.10 10.51 -6.32
C VAL A 49 -10.02 9.12 -5.67
N ILE A 50 -8.85 8.68 -5.24
CA ILE A 50 -8.69 7.40 -4.52
C ILE A 50 -9.49 7.40 -3.22
N GLU A 51 -9.35 8.46 -2.41
CA GLU A 51 -10.02 8.59 -1.11
C GLU A 51 -11.55 8.64 -1.27
N ASP A 52 -12.06 9.39 -2.26
CA ASP A 52 -13.48 9.47 -2.58
C ASP A 52 -14.04 8.11 -2.99
N ILE A 53 -13.39 7.42 -3.95
CA ILE A 53 -13.80 6.08 -4.38
C ILE A 53 -13.80 5.11 -3.19
N PHE A 54 -12.76 5.14 -2.36
CA PHE A 54 -12.69 4.29 -1.18
C PHE A 54 -13.82 4.58 -0.18
N SER A 55 -14.11 5.86 0.08
CA SER A 55 -15.21 6.26 0.98
C SER A 55 -16.58 5.80 0.47
N GLN A 56 -16.78 5.81 -0.85
CA GLN A 56 -18.00 5.31 -1.49
C GLN A 56 -18.14 3.80 -1.33
N ILE A 57 -17.05 3.03 -1.50
CA ILE A 57 -17.06 1.58 -1.27
C ILE A 57 -17.33 1.25 0.21
N GLN A 58 -16.83 2.06 1.15
CA GLN A 58 -17.02 1.84 2.58
C GLN A 58 -18.43 2.22 3.08
N SER A 59 -19.02 3.29 2.54
CA SER A 59 -20.30 3.86 2.99
C SER A 59 -21.54 3.09 2.54
N GLU A 60 -21.40 2.15 1.59
CA GLU A 60 -22.46 1.25 1.14
C GLU A 60 -22.91 0.35 2.32
N LYS A 61 -23.92 0.83 3.07
CA LYS A 61 -24.64 0.11 4.12
C LYS A 61 -25.31 -1.12 3.51
N HIS A 62 -24.58 -2.23 3.53
CA HIS A 62 -25.09 -3.60 3.50
C HIS A 62 -26.16 -3.91 2.44
N THR A 63 -25.80 -3.97 1.15
CA THR A 63 -26.45 -4.92 0.23
C THR A 63 -25.52 -5.44 -0.85
N HIS A 64 -24.66 -4.60 -1.45
CA HIS A 64 -23.71 -5.02 -2.48
C HIS A 64 -22.40 -4.23 -2.41
N PHE A 65 -21.29 -4.93 -2.61
CA PHE A 65 -19.97 -4.34 -2.82
C PHE A 65 -19.85 -3.86 -4.27
N ASP A 66 -19.60 -2.57 -4.51
CA ASP A 66 -19.43 -2.03 -5.87
C ASP A 66 -18.10 -2.50 -6.51
N GLU A 67 -18.15 -3.66 -7.16
CA GLU A 67 -17.05 -4.27 -7.90
C GLU A 67 -16.48 -3.34 -8.98
N LYS A 68 -17.31 -2.47 -9.59
CA LYS A 68 -16.87 -1.58 -10.67
C LYS A 68 -16.00 -0.46 -10.11
N LYS A 69 -16.44 0.19 -9.03
CA LYS A 69 -15.63 1.18 -8.31
C LYS A 69 -14.34 0.56 -7.79
N TYR A 70 -14.42 -0.64 -7.23
CA TYR A 70 -13.25 -1.31 -6.70
C TYR A 70 -12.24 -1.73 -7.78
N SER A 71 -12.72 -2.28 -8.90
CA SER A 71 -11.88 -2.57 -10.06
C SER A 71 -11.22 -1.31 -10.62
N PHE A 72 -11.95 -0.19 -10.65
CA PHE A 72 -11.43 1.09 -11.09
C PHE A 72 -10.36 1.62 -10.13
N LEU A 73 -10.56 1.50 -8.81
CA LEU A 73 -9.58 1.84 -7.79
C LEU A 73 -8.27 1.05 -7.99
N LYS A 74 -8.35 -0.29 -8.11
CA LYS A 74 -7.18 -1.14 -8.38
C LYS A 74 -6.42 -0.64 -9.62
N LYS A 75 -7.15 -0.31 -10.69
CA LYS A 75 -6.54 0.16 -11.94
C LYS A 75 -5.90 1.54 -11.83
N ILE A 76 -6.50 2.48 -11.09
CA ILE A 76 -5.89 3.79 -10.82
C ILE A 76 -4.58 3.61 -10.07
N VAL A 77 -4.56 2.76 -9.04
CA VAL A 77 -3.35 2.49 -8.26
C VAL A 77 -2.27 1.87 -9.14
N GLU A 78 -2.59 0.86 -9.96
CA GLU A 78 -1.64 0.32 -10.95
C GLU A 78 -1.05 1.39 -11.86
N THR A 79 -1.88 2.31 -12.38
CA THR A 79 -1.44 3.40 -13.25
C THR A 79 -0.51 4.38 -12.53
N ILE A 80 -0.78 4.72 -11.26
CA ILE A 80 0.10 5.56 -10.44
C ILE A 80 1.45 4.87 -10.21
N ILE A 81 1.44 3.58 -9.90
CA ILE A 81 2.67 2.81 -9.67
C ILE A 81 3.48 2.68 -10.96
N ALA A 82 2.82 2.48 -12.12
CA ALA A 82 3.46 2.46 -13.42
C ALA A 82 4.15 3.79 -13.76
N LEU A 83 3.51 4.93 -13.45
CA LEU A 83 4.08 6.26 -13.65
C LEU A 83 5.44 6.42 -12.93
N GLY A 84 5.51 6.10 -11.64
CA GLY A 84 6.76 6.20 -10.88
C GLY A 84 7.79 5.16 -11.31
N THR A 85 7.37 3.93 -11.61
CA THR A 85 8.29 2.89 -12.06
C THR A 85 8.97 3.28 -13.37
N SER A 86 8.22 3.75 -14.36
CA SER A 86 8.76 4.10 -15.68
C SER A 86 9.55 5.41 -15.69
N HIS A 87 9.18 6.39 -14.86
CA HIS A 87 9.71 7.75 -14.97
C HIS A 87 10.55 8.23 -13.79
N ILE A 88 10.41 7.62 -12.60
CA ILE A 88 11.31 7.88 -11.46
C ILE A 88 12.44 6.83 -11.45
N LEU A 89 12.10 5.54 -11.53
CA LEU A 89 13.10 4.47 -11.39
C LEU A 89 13.90 4.22 -12.68
N ASN A 90 13.21 4.17 -13.83
CA ASN A 90 13.84 3.76 -15.09
C ASN A 90 14.42 4.92 -15.92
N ASN A 91 13.89 6.14 -15.78
CA ASN A 91 14.25 7.29 -16.62
C ASN A 91 14.60 8.53 -15.78
N TYR A 92 15.59 8.38 -14.89
CA TYR A 92 16.11 9.42 -14.00
C TYR A 92 16.42 10.72 -14.79
N LYS A 93 15.61 11.77 -14.59
CA LYS A 93 15.89 13.14 -15.04
C LYS A 93 15.68 14.10 -13.87
N GLN A 94 16.48 15.15 -13.75
CA GLN A 94 16.43 16.11 -12.63
C GLN A 94 15.01 16.65 -12.34
N ASN A 95 14.18 16.85 -13.37
CA ASN A 95 12.84 17.42 -13.21
C ASN A 95 11.82 16.48 -12.52
N THR A 96 12.03 15.15 -12.49
CA THR A 96 11.09 14.24 -11.82
C THR A 96 11.22 14.24 -10.29
N PHE A 97 12.26 14.90 -9.75
CA PHE A 97 12.53 14.96 -8.31
C PHE A 97 11.83 16.09 -7.56
N HIS A 98 11.45 17.17 -8.25
CA HIS A 98 10.94 18.38 -7.59
C HIS A 98 9.72 18.12 -6.68
N HIS A 99 8.93 17.08 -6.99
CA HIS A 99 7.74 16.70 -6.23
C HIS A 99 7.74 15.22 -5.83
N LEU A 100 8.93 14.63 -5.69
CA LEU A 100 9.08 13.22 -5.30
C LEU A 100 8.39 12.94 -3.96
N ASN A 101 8.52 13.84 -2.98
CA ASN A 101 7.84 13.72 -1.69
C ASN A 101 6.31 13.60 -1.84
N VAL A 102 5.68 14.45 -2.66
CA VAL A 102 4.23 14.43 -2.90
C VAL A 102 3.80 13.15 -3.59
N TYR A 103 4.63 12.66 -4.52
CA TYR A 103 4.37 11.38 -5.18
C TYR A 103 4.50 10.20 -4.20
N LEU A 104 5.53 10.19 -3.35
CA LEU A 104 5.72 9.14 -2.34
C LEU A 104 4.60 9.15 -1.29
N ASP A 105 4.09 10.32 -0.93
CA ASP A 105 2.90 10.47 -0.07
C ASP A 105 1.62 9.89 -0.71
N LEU A 106 1.50 10.00 -2.03
CA LEU A 106 0.44 9.33 -2.77
C LEU A 106 0.66 7.80 -2.78
N VAL A 107 1.88 7.33 -3.03
CA VAL A 107 2.15 5.88 -3.06
C VAL A 107 1.92 5.26 -1.68
N ILE A 108 2.38 5.88 -0.59
CA ILE A 108 2.20 5.34 0.77
C ILE A 108 0.71 5.26 1.15
N SER A 109 -0.14 6.18 0.66
CA SER A 109 -1.58 6.11 0.92
C SER A 109 -2.20 4.85 0.28
N THR A 110 -1.71 4.46 -0.91
CA THR A 110 -2.12 3.19 -1.54
C THR A 110 -1.60 1.98 -0.77
N THR A 111 -0.39 2.03 -0.22
CA THR A 111 0.18 0.96 0.62
C THR A 111 -0.57 0.80 1.92
N LYS A 112 -1.06 1.89 2.51
CA LYS A 112 -1.85 1.87 3.75
C LYS A 112 -3.30 1.42 3.55
N HIS A 113 -3.78 1.33 2.32
CA HIS A 113 -5.17 0.99 2.01
C HIS A 113 -5.59 -0.36 2.64
N PRO A 114 -6.82 -0.50 3.19
CA PRO A 114 -7.25 -1.72 3.88
C PRO A 114 -7.31 -2.96 3.00
N SER A 115 -7.64 -2.82 1.71
CA SER A 115 -7.50 -3.93 0.75
C SER A 115 -6.02 -4.33 0.63
N LEU A 116 -5.74 -5.58 1.00
CA LEU A 116 -4.40 -6.17 0.87
C LEU A 116 -3.98 -6.26 -0.60
N VAL A 117 -4.91 -6.48 -1.53
CA VAL A 117 -4.64 -6.49 -2.98
C VAL A 117 -4.24 -5.09 -3.45
N VAL A 118 -5.00 -4.05 -3.10
CA VAL A 118 -4.64 -2.66 -3.45
C VAL A 118 -3.28 -2.28 -2.87
N SER A 119 -3.06 -2.58 -1.59
CA SER A 119 -1.77 -2.39 -0.92
C SER A 119 -0.63 -3.13 -1.65
N SER A 120 -0.90 -4.36 -2.11
CA SER A 120 0.10 -5.20 -2.79
C SER A 120 0.59 -4.63 -4.12
N ILE A 121 -0.21 -3.80 -4.81
CA ILE A 121 0.18 -3.20 -6.10
C ILE A 121 1.41 -2.30 -5.95
N SER A 122 1.56 -1.62 -4.80
CA SER A 122 2.69 -0.73 -4.52
C SER A 122 4.00 -1.44 -4.17
N GLN A 123 3.96 -2.76 -3.94
CA GLN A 123 5.10 -3.53 -3.43
C GLN A 123 6.34 -3.51 -4.34
N PRO A 124 6.22 -3.78 -5.65
CA PRO A 124 7.39 -3.83 -6.52
C PRO A 124 8.09 -2.47 -6.61
N PHE A 125 7.32 -1.39 -6.57
CA PHE A 125 7.84 -0.03 -6.58
C PHE A 125 8.69 0.25 -5.33
N TRP A 126 8.21 -0.09 -4.14
CA TRP A 126 8.99 0.13 -2.91
C TRP A 126 10.30 -0.65 -2.90
N ILE A 127 10.27 -1.93 -3.28
CA ILE A 127 11.49 -2.75 -3.36
C ILE A 127 12.49 -2.13 -4.34
N ALA A 128 12.03 -1.73 -5.53
CA ALA A 128 12.89 -1.16 -6.54
C ALA A 128 13.44 0.22 -6.12
N LEU A 129 12.61 1.09 -5.54
CA LEU A 129 13.02 2.40 -5.02
C LEU A 129 14.10 2.27 -3.95
N LEU A 130 13.88 1.43 -2.93
CA LEU A 130 14.80 1.30 -1.80
C LEU A 130 16.11 0.58 -2.16
N LYS A 131 16.12 -0.21 -3.24
CA LYS A 131 17.33 -0.83 -3.80
C LYS A 131 18.06 0.05 -4.82
N SER A 132 17.40 1.09 -5.33
CA SER A 132 18.01 2.02 -6.28
C SER A 132 18.97 3.00 -5.59
N SER A 133 19.70 3.80 -6.39
CA SER A 133 20.51 4.91 -5.89
C SER A 133 19.69 6.00 -5.19
N LEU A 134 18.36 6.01 -5.34
CA LEU A 134 17.45 6.98 -4.75
C LEU A 134 17.21 6.77 -3.26
N ASN A 135 17.65 5.66 -2.69
CA ASN A 135 17.37 5.32 -1.28
C ASN A 135 17.96 6.28 -0.25
N LYS A 136 18.84 7.20 -0.68
CA LYS A 136 19.43 8.28 0.13
C LYS A 136 18.81 9.65 -0.11
N GLU A 137 17.90 9.77 -1.08
CA GLU A 137 17.20 11.03 -1.34
C GLU A 137 16.37 11.42 -0.12
N GLU A 138 16.37 12.70 0.23
CA GLU A 138 15.69 13.20 1.44
C GLU A 138 14.21 12.84 1.47
N ALA A 139 13.53 12.95 0.33
CA ALA A 139 12.13 12.55 0.17
C ALA A 139 11.90 11.04 0.43
N VAL A 140 12.88 10.19 0.10
CA VAL A 140 12.79 8.74 0.37
C VAL A 140 13.11 8.44 1.83
N VAL A 141 14.14 9.07 2.40
CA VAL A 141 14.53 8.87 3.80
C VAL A 141 13.41 9.30 4.76
N SER A 142 12.79 10.45 4.48
CA SER A 142 11.69 11.00 5.29
C SER A 142 10.43 10.12 5.32
N ILE A 143 10.17 9.29 4.29
CA ILE A 143 9.01 8.40 4.26
C ILE A 143 9.27 7.05 4.95
N LEU A 144 10.54 6.68 5.22
CA LEU A 144 10.89 5.38 5.80
C LEU A 144 10.18 5.07 7.12
N PRO A 145 10.06 5.98 8.10
CA PRO A 145 9.35 5.69 9.36
C PRO A 145 7.89 5.31 9.13
N CYS A 146 7.24 6.00 8.18
CA CYS A 146 5.85 5.77 7.81
C CYS A 146 5.66 4.42 7.12
N LEU A 147 6.58 4.07 6.23
CA LEU A 147 6.60 2.78 5.53
C LEU A 147 6.88 1.63 6.49
N LEU A 148 7.80 1.82 7.43
CA LEU A 148 8.17 0.86 8.45
C LEU A 148 7.01 0.59 9.44
N ASP A 149 6.30 1.64 9.86
CA ASP A 149 5.08 1.49 10.68
C ASP A 149 3.99 0.75 9.92
N THR A 150 3.79 1.09 8.65
CA THR A 150 2.83 0.39 7.79
C THR A 150 3.20 -1.08 7.66
N ALA A 151 4.45 -1.43 7.37
CA ALA A 151 4.89 -2.81 7.21
C ALA A 151 4.76 -3.61 8.51
N SER A 152 5.16 -3.01 9.64
CA SER A 152 5.10 -3.66 10.96
C SER A 152 3.66 -3.97 11.36
N ASN A 153 2.73 -3.03 11.16
CA ASN A 153 1.30 -3.23 11.43
C ASN A 153 0.65 -4.27 10.50
N ARG A 154 1.30 -4.60 9.37
CA ARG A 154 0.82 -5.56 8.36
C ARG A 154 1.42 -6.97 8.50
N LEU A 155 2.18 -7.24 9.56
CA LEU A 155 2.73 -8.57 9.87
C LEU A 155 1.70 -9.57 10.43
N ILE A 156 0.44 -9.15 10.56
CA ILE A 156 -0.68 -9.97 11.02
C ILE A 156 -0.86 -11.18 10.09
N ARG A 157 -1.15 -12.34 10.69
CA ARG A 157 -1.60 -13.53 9.96
C ARG A 157 -3.06 -13.42 9.60
N TYR A 158 -3.36 -12.66 8.55
CA TYR A 158 -4.72 -12.40 8.07
C TYR A 158 -5.51 -13.69 7.84
N GLU A 159 -4.85 -14.74 7.35
CA GLU A 159 -5.42 -16.06 7.12
C GLU A 159 -5.93 -16.77 8.39
N ASN A 160 -5.38 -16.44 9.55
CA ASN A 160 -5.83 -16.96 10.84
C ASN A 160 -6.77 -15.96 11.54
N ALA A 161 -6.46 -14.67 11.43
CA ALA A 161 -7.22 -13.60 12.04
C ALA A 161 -8.64 -13.45 11.46
N GLN A 162 -8.85 -13.84 10.20
CA GLN A 162 -10.15 -13.86 9.54
C GLN A 162 -11.21 -14.69 10.29
N GLN A 163 -10.78 -15.73 11.03
CA GLN A 163 -11.68 -16.60 11.79
C GLN A 163 -11.93 -16.12 13.22
N THR A 164 -11.20 -15.08 13.66
CA THR A 164 -11.19 -14.61 15.05
C THR A 164 -11.60 -13.14 15.12
N PHE A 165 -10.66 -12.23 15.39
CA PHE A 165 -10.94 -10.83 15.70
C PHE A 165 -11.09 -9.94 14.44
N LEU A 166 -10.63 -10.39 13.26
CA LEU A 166 -10.81 -9.65 12.01
C LEU A 166 -12.04 -10.06 11.20
N LYS A 167 -12.85 -11.03 11.65
CA LYS A 167 -13.97 -11.60 10.86
C LYS A 167 -14.88 -10.56 10.20
N ASN A 168 -15.17 -9.46 10.88
CA ASN A 168 -16.05 -8.39 10.40
C ASN A 168 -15.30 -7.12 9.97
N SER A 169 -13.97 -7.18 9.86
CA SER A 169 -13.15 -6.03 9.51
C SER A 169 -13.25 -5.68 8.03
N ILE A 170 -12.89 -4.44 7.68
CA ILE A 170 -12.91 -3.96 6.29
C ILE A 170 -11.89 -4.70 5.43
N GLU A 171 -10.75 -5.07 6.00
CA GLU A 171 -9.70 -5.86 5.34
C GLU A 171 -10.24 -7.22 4.91
N MET A 172 -11.01 -7.89 5.77
CA MET A 172 -11.60 -9.21 5.43
C MET A 172 -12.68 -9.10 4.37
N LYS A 173 -13.46 -8.00 4.35
CA LYS A 173 -14.43 -7.76 3.28
C LYS A 173 -13.75 -7.67 1.91
N PHE A 174 -12.64 -6.95 1.81
CA PHE A 174 -11.86 -6.89 0.56
C PHE A 174 -11.20 -8.22 0.22
N LEU A 175 -10.56 -8.87 1.21
CA LEU A 175 -9.86 -10.13 0.99
C LEU A 175 -10.79 -11.24 0.48
N ASN A 176 -11.96 -11.39 1.10
CA ASN A 176 -12.98 -12.38 0.70
C ASN A 176 -13.64 -12.02 -0.64
N HIS A 177 -13.60 -10.75 -1.05
CA HIS A 177 -14.07 -10.34 -2.37
C HIS A 177 -13.04 -10.63 -3.46
N ASP A 178 -11.75 -10.44 -3.18
CA ASP A 178 -10.68 -10.66 -4.15
C ASP A 178 -10.32 -12.14 -4.33
N ILE A 179 -10.46 -12.96 -3.27
CA ILE A 179 -9.99 -14.35 -3.25
C ILE A 179 -11.08 -15.24 -2.68
N GLU A 180 -11.60 -16.15 -3.50
CA GLU A 180 -12.70 -17.04 -3.14
C GLU A 180 -12.22 -18.26 -2.35
N ASN A 181 -11.04 -18.80 -2.70
CA ASN A 181 -10.55 -20.06 -2.18
C ASN A 181 -9.70 -19.87 -0.92
N VAL A 182 -10.02 -20.60 0.15
CA VAL A 182 -9.26 -20.56 1.42
C VAL A 182 -7.77 -20.87 1.21
N SER A 183 -7.45 -21.86 0.37
CA SER A 183 -6.05 -22.18 0.03
C SER A 183 -5.32 -21.01 -0.64
N GLU A 184 -6.00 -20.28 -1.52
CA GLU A 184 -5.43 -19.10 -2.18
C GLU A 184 -5.24 -17.94 -1.19
N ILE A 185 -6.17 -17.77 -0.25
CA ILE A 185 -6.03 -16.80 0.84
C ILE A 185 -4.76 -17.07 1.65
N HIS A 186 -4.50 -18.34 2.01
CA HIS A 186 -3.29 -18.71 2.75
C HIS A 186 -2.02 -18.37 1.97
N VAL A 187 -1.97 -18.70 0.67
CA VAL A 187 -0.81 -18.40 -0.20
C VAL A 187 -0.61 -16.90 -0.34
N PHE A 188 -1.68 -16.15 -0.63
CA PHE A 188 -1.62 -14.71 -0.79
C PHE A 188 -1.18 -14.00 0.50
N CYS A 189 -1.81 -14.30 1.65
CA CYS A 189 -1.46 -13.69 2.93
C CYS A 189 -0.04 -14.03 3.36
N GLY A 190 0.40 -15.28 3.12
CA GLY A 190 1.79 -15.70 3.36
C GLY A 190 2.80 -14.90 2.53
N ASN A 191 2.51 -14.70 1.24
CA ASN A 191 3.36 -13.90 0.35
C ASN A 191 3.34 -12.41 0.72
N TYR A 192 2.17 -11.85 1.04
CA TYR A 192 2.01 -10.47 1.47
C TYR A 192 2.80 -10.19 2.77
N ARG A 193 2.72 -11.09 3.75
CA ARG A 193 3.49 -10.99 4.99
C ARG A 193 5.00 -11.10 4.72
N ARG A 194 5.43 -12.01 3.83
CA ARG A 194 6.84 -12.12 3.42
C ARG A 194 7.34 -10.81 2.81
N PHE A 195 6.54 -10.19 1.94
CA PHE A 195 6.86 -8.87 1.41
C PHE A 195 7.06 -7.83 2.53
N MET A 196 6.16 -7.77 3.53
CA MET A 196 6.29 -6.81 4.62
C MET A 196 7.57 -7.04 5.43
N VAL A 197 7.92 -8.30 5.70
CA VAL A 197 9.20 -8.66 6.35
C VAL A 197 10.39 -8.21 5.50
N ASP A 198 10.37 -8.45 4.19
CA ASP A 198 11.45 -8.04 3.31
C ASP A 198 11.58 -6.52 3.20
N LEU A 199 10.45 -5.80 3.22
CA LEU A 199 10.43 -4.34 3.24
C LEU A 199 11.09 -3.80 4.51
N ILE A 200 10.73 -4.35 5.67
CA ILE A 200 11.35 -4.03 6.96
C ILE A 200 12.86 -4.25 6.91
N ARG A 201 13.30 -5.41 6.41
CA ARG A 201 14.73 -5.76 6.27
C ARG A 201 15.48 -4.76 5.39
N ILE A 202 14.90 -4.40 4.25
CA ILE A 202 15.52 -3.43 3.33
C ILE A 202 15.63 -2.07 4.03
N ILE A 203 14.57 -1.59 4.69
CA ILE A 203 14.60 -0.31 5.42
C ILE A 203 15.73 -0.30 6.47
N PHE A 204 15.87 -1.37 7.25
CA PHE A 204 16.94 -1.49 8.25
C PHE A 204 18.35 -1.60 7.65
N SER A 205 18.47 -1.96 6.37
CA SER A 205 19.77 -1.95 5.67
C SER A 205 20.20 -0.56 5.22
N ILE A 206 19.31 0.44 5.26
CA ILE A 206 19.63 1.82 4.90
C ILE A 206 20.23 2.51 6.15
N PRO A 207 21.48 3.01 6.08
CA PRO A 207 22.15 3.59 7.23
C PRO A 207 21.59 4.98 7.56
N THR A 208 20.48 5.04 8.30
CA THR A 208 19.88 6.28 8.80
C THR A 208 19.78 6.25 10.33
N LYS A 209 20.01 7.41 10.97
CA LYS A 209 19.81 7.55 12.43
C LYS A 209 18.36 7.30 12.84
N ASP A 210 17.44 7.55 11.90
CA ASP A 210 16.00 7.43 12.12
C ASP A 210 15.53 5.98 12.20
N CYS A 211 16.12 5.06 11.45
CA CYS A 211 15.78 3.62 11.51
C CYS A 211 16.06 3.01 12.89
N LEU A 212 17.21 3.33 13.50
CA LEU A 212 17.55 2.84 14.84
C LEU A 212 16.65 3.46 15.92
N SER A 213 16.42 4.77 15.82
CA SER A 213 15.51 5.48 16.73
C SER A 213 14.09 4.93 16.65
N TYR A 214 13.62 4.59 15.43
CA TYR A 214 12.34 3.94 15.21
C TYR A 214 12.28 2.54 15.83
N ALA A 215 13.30 1.69 15.61
CA ALA A 215 13.33 0.36 16.23
C ALA A 215 13.20 0.44 17.74
N GLN A 216 13.94 1.37 18.36
CA GLN A 216 13.86 1.62 19.79
C GLN A 216 12.43 2.01 20.21
N GLN A 217 11.81 2.97 19.53
CA GLN A 217 10.43 3.40 19.84
C GLN A 217 9.42 2.25 19.69
N HIS A 218 9.57 1.41 18.66
CA HIS A 218 8.66 0.29 18.43
C HIS A 218 8.79 -0.77 19.52
N VAL A 219 10.02 -1.08 19.93
CA VAL A 219 10.33 -1.97 21.07
C VAL A 219 9.75 -1.39 22.36
N GLU A 220 9.94 -0.10 22.63
CA GLU A 220 9.37 0.57 23.81
C GLU A 220 7.83 0.51 23.80
N LYS A 221 7.20 0.76 22.65
CA LYS A 221 5.74 0.68 22.49
C LYS A 221 5.24 -0.74 22.77
N PHE A 222 5.94 -1.75 22.26
CA PHE A 222 5.63 -3.15 22.54
C PHE A 222 5.68 -3.45 24.03
N PHE A 223 6.77 -3.09 24.72
CA PHE A 223 6.90 -3.32 26.17
C PHE A 223 5.90 -2.53 27.01
N LYS A 224 5.56 -1.29 26.63
CA LYS A 224 4.50 -0.50 27.28
C LYS A 224 3.12 -1.15 27.12
N THR A 225 2.83 -1.67 25.93
CA THR A 225 1.57 -2.39 25.66
C THR A 225 1.50 -3.69 26.46
N TYR A 226 2.61 -4.44 26.50
CA TYR A 226 2.70 -5.69 27.25
C TYR A 226 2.58 -5.49 28.77
N SER A 227 3.29 -4.51 29.33
CA SER A 227 3.19 -4.18 30.78
C SER A 227 1.78 -3.75 31.17
N SER A 228 1.09 -2.97 30.32
CA SER A 228 -0.31 -2.60 30.52
C SER A 228 -1.24 -3.83 30.50
N PHE A 229 -0.97 -4.81 29.62
CA PHE A 229 -1.71 -6.07 29.56
C PHE A 229 -1.52 -6.92 30.82
N ILE A 230 -0.29 -7.05 31.33
CA ILE A 230 -0.02 -7.80 32.57
C ILE A 230 -0.73 -7.18 33.77
N ASN A 231 -0.72 -5.85 33.88
CA ASN A 231 -1.40 -5.16 34.98
C ASN A 231 -2.93 -5.32 34.93
N ASN A 232 -3.52 -5.41 33.74
CA ASN A 232 -4.96 -5.59 33.57
C ASN A 232 -5.43 -7.05 33.74
N ASN A 233 -4.53 -8.04 33.61
CA ASN A 233 -4.87 -9.46 33.61
C ASN A 233 -4.46 -10.22 34.88
N GLN A 234 -4.32 -9.53 36.02
CA GLN A 234 -4.11 -10.19 37.32
C GLN A 234 -5.29 -11.07 37.80
N THR A 235 -6.41 -11.12 37.06
CA THR A 235 -7.45 -12.15 37.21
C THR A 235 -7.35 -13.19 36.09
N THR A 236 -6.39 -14.10 36.22
CA THR A 236 -6.25 -15.27 35.34
C THR A 236 -7.35 -16.30 35.64
N SER A 237 -8.52 -16.16 35.02
CA SER A 237 -9.46 -17.28 34.89
C SER A 237 -9.12 -18.07 33.62
N LYS A 238 -8.80 -19.35 33.83
CA LYS A 238 -8.51 -20.40 32.84
C LYS A 238 -9.40 -20.34 31.59
N LYS A 239 -8.97 -19.64 30.53
CA LYS A 239 -9.34 -19.97 29.16
C LYS A 239 -8.13 -19.73 28.28
N LYS A 240 -7.76 -20.75 27.50
CA LYS A 240 -6.76 -20.66 26.44
C LYS A 240 -7.17 -19.51 25.51
N THR A 241 -6.54 -18.35 25.65
CA THR A 241 -6.74 -17.22 24.75
C THR A 241 -6.06 -17.52 23.41
N PRO A 242 -6.56 -17.00 22.28
CA PRO A 242 -6.09 -17.36 20.93
C PRO A 242 -4.80 -16.63 20.53
N ASP A 243 -3.90 -16.40 21.49
CA ASP A 243 -2.75 -15.50 21.33
C ASP A 243 -1.51 -16.20 20.73
N TYR A 244 -1.53 -17.53 20.63
CA TYR A 244 -0.48 -18.31 19.97
C TYR A 244 -0.36 -18.03 18.46
N LEU A 245 -1.33 -17.31 17.88
CA LEU A 245 -1.38 -17.01 16.45
C LEU A 245 -0.48 -15.84 16.02
N PHE A 246 0.13 -15.12 16.95
CA PHE A 246 1.00 -13.97 16.63
C PHE A 246 2.48 -14.34 16.47
N TYR A 247 2.96 -15.45 17.05
CA TYR A 247 4.40 -15.64 17.26
C TYR A 247 5.02 -16.97 16.80
N ASP A 248 4.26 -17.92 16.23
CA ASP A 248 4.85 -19.15 15.64
C ASP A 248 4.76 -19.20 14.12
#